data_AF-A0A0K0X4T3-F1
#
_entry.id   AF-A0A0K0X4T3-F1
#
_cell.length_a   1.000
_cell.length_b   1.000
_cell.length_c   1.000
_cell.angle_alpha   90.00
_cell.angle_beta   90.00
_cell.angle_gamma   90.00
#
_symmetry.space_group_name_H-M   'P 1'
#
loop_
_entity.id
_entity.type
_entity.pdbx_description
1 polymer ?
#
loop_
_entity_poly.entity_id
_entity_poly.type
_entity_poly.pdbx_seq_one_letter_code
_entity_poly.pdbx_strand_id
1 'polypeptide(L)'
;MDAQQPAHRHPPPGGRVRRVKPNVFAVVMSSGIVSIAAADHGLDVVSVALAVLALVALPVLMYLAAARWSTFDMGDIDTVMALYTYVAACSVLTARFAGYPWSVWVFGPLALSGWLALAPIVVRRMKRLGLTGMRDRARGLWELASVATSGLAVVTLAGGILFWAFVFWVLALCVYVMITSLVAWRAFVEPAVRRNVPSDHWILMGGAAIATVAGEHIHSTLDPGPIAHAVLVVTVVTLGVATVQLVPLAITGWRQLNDWPAVFPLGMYSAASFAVAVETGWHALVIVSQVFLGIAVAAWLLTAATRVRR
;
A
#
# COMPACT_ATOMS: atom_id res chain seq x y z
N MET A 1 53.69 8.78 -27.19
CA MET A 1 52.79 9.73 -26.51
C MET A 1 51.54 8.95 -26.19
N ASP A 2 51.55 8.24 -25.05
CA ASP A 2 50.47 7.33 -24.66
C ASP A 2 49.58 8.00 -23.61
N ALA A 3 48.36 8.34 -24.03
CA ALA A 3 47.38 9.03 -23.22
C ALA A 3 46.62 8.03 -22.32
N GLN A 4 46.98 8.05 -21.04
CA GLN A 4 46.16 7.82 -19.85
C GLN A 4 44.78 7.16 -20.03
N GLN A 5 44.70 5.87 -19.72
CA GLN A 5 43.49 5.18 -19.26
C GLN A 5 43.11 5.66 -17.85
N PRO A 6 41.85 6.05 -17.57
CA PRO A 6 41.40 6.32 -16.22
C PRO A 6 41.11 5.01 -15.48
N ALA A 7 41.77 4.84 -14.33
CA ALA A 7 41.63 3.71 -13.43
C ALA A 7 40.20 3.57 -12.89
N HIS A 8 39.53 2.46 -13.25
CA HIS A 8 38.35 1.96 -12.56
C HIS A 8 38.73 1.61 -11.11
N ARG A 9 38.50 2.54 -10.17
CA ARG A 9 38.56 2.24 -8.73
C ARG A 9 37.32 1.44 -8.34
N HIS A 10 37.46 0.12 -8.32
CA HIS A 10 36.55 -0.75 -7.57
C HIS A 10 36.62 -0.37 -6.08
N PRO A 11 35.48 -0.07 -5.42
CA PRO A 11 35.48 0.00 -3.96
C PRO A 11 35.76 -1.40 -3.38
N PRO A 12 36.47 -1.49 -2.24
CA PRO A 12 36.83 -2.77 -1.63
C PRO A 12 35.59 -3.57 -1.22
N PRO A 13 35.68 -4.91 -1.16
CA PRO A 13 34.57 -5.78 -0.79
C PRO A 13 34.33 -5.68 0.73
N GLY A 14 33.61 -4.63 1.14
CA GLY A 14 33.04 -4.55 2.49
C GLY A 14 32.04 -5.69 2.67
N GLY A 15 32.20 -6.46 3.74
CA GLY A 15 31.33 -7.59 4.09
C GLY A 15 29.87 -7.23 3.91
N ARG A 16 29.11 -8.09 3.22
CA ARG A 16 27.67 -7.90 2.98
C ARG A 16 26.92 -7.97 4.31
N VAL A 17 26.89 -6.85 5.03
CA VAL A 17 25.84 -6.61 6.03
C VAL A 17 24.54 -6.68 5.24
N ARG A 18 23.76 -7.75 5.43
CA ARG A 18 22.49 -8.00 4.74
C ARG A 18 21.54 -6.86 5.09
N ARG A 19 21.56 -5.76 4.34
CA ARG A 19 20.75 -4.56 4.62
C ARG A 19 19.27 -4.93 4.67
N VAL A 20 18.57 -4.51 5.72
CA VAL A 20 17.10 -4.63 5.77
C VAL A 20 16.56 -3.67 4.73
N LYS A 21 15.66 -4.14 3.87
CA LYS A 21 15.00 -3.26 2.91
C LYS A 21 13.97 -2.41 3.66
N PRO A 22 13.84 -1.11 3.39
CA PRO A 22 12.88 -0.24 4.08
C PRO A 22 11.42 -0.69 3.93
N ASN A 23 11.09 -1.41 2.86
CA ASN A 23 9.75 -1.96 2.61
C ASN A 23 9.47 -3.31 3.31
N VAL A 24 10.20 -3.63 4.37
CA VAL A 24 10.07 -4.92 5.07
C VAL A 24 8.67 -5.13 5.65
N PHE A 25 8.00 -4.06 6.06
CA PHE A 25 6.63 -4.11 6.59
C PHE A 25 5.58 -4.46 5.54
N ALA A 26 5.93 -4.45 4.24
CA ALA A 26 5.05 -4.93 3.19
C ALA A 26 4.59 -6.37 3.43
N VAL A 27 5.41 -7.21 4.07
CA VAL A 27 5.02 -8.60 4.44
C VAL A 27 3.82 -8.61 5.37
N VAL A 28 3.83 -7.76 6.40
CA VAL A 28 2.74 -7.65 7.38
C VAL A 28 1.50 -7.06 6.73
N MET A 29 1.68 -5.96 5.99
CA MET A 29 0.61 -5.29 5.25
C MET A 29 -0.10 -6.25 4.28
N SER A 30 0.66 -7.00 3.47
CA SER A 30 0.14 -7.99 2.52
C SER A 30 -0.54 -9.17 3.22
N SER A 31 0.06 -9.73 4.27
CA SER A 31 -0.52 -10.87 5.00
C SER A 31 -1.81 -10.46 5.71
N GLY A 32 -1.84 -9.26 6.29
CA GLY A 32 -3.03 -8.71 6.93
C GLY A 32 -4.18 -8.50 5.95
N ILE A 33 -3.94 -7.95 4.75
CA ILE A 33 -5.03 -7.71 3.80
C ILE A 33 -5.56 -9.00 3.18
N VAL A 34 -4.69 -9.98 2.92
CA VAL A 34 -5.14 -11.31 2.46
C VAL A 34 -5.92 -12.02 3.58
N SER A 35 -5.56 -11.79 4.85
CA SER A 35 -6.34 -12.27 5.99
C SER A 35 -7.75 -11.65 6.04
N ILE A 36 -7.89 -10.34 5.82
CA ILE A 36 -9.19 -9.65 5.75
C ILE A 36 -10.01 -10.25 4.61
N ALA A 37 -9.47 -10.27 3.38
CA ALA A 37 -10.17 -10.82 2.23
C ALA A 37 -10.55 -12.30 2.42
N ALA A 38 -9.71 -13.10 3.09
CA ALA A 38 -10.06 -14.47 3.43
C ALA A 38 -11.24 -14.55 4.44
N ALA A 39 -11.31 -13.63 5.41
CA ALA A 39 -12.42 -13.57 6.36
C ALA A 39 -13.73 -13.17 5.66
N ASP A 40 -13.68 -12.22 4.72
CA ASP A 40 -14.84 -11.76 3.93
C ASP A 40 -15.54 -12.91 3.18
N HIS A 41 -14.76 -13.93 2.79
CA HIS A 41 -15.25 -15.13 2.07
C HIS A 41 -15.37 -16.38 2.95
N GLY A 42 -15.29 -16.26 4.29
CA GLY A 42 -15.47 -17.37 5.22
C GLY A 42 -14.33 -18.41 5.25
N LEU A 43 -13.14 -18.07 4.75
CA LEU A 43 -11.94 -18.93 4.80
C LEU A 43 -11.20 -18.75 6.12
N ASP A 44 -11.84 -19.12 7.23
CA ASP A 44 -11.38 -18.82 8.60
C ASP A 44 -9.97 -19.33 8.89
N VAL A 45 -9.63 -20.55 8.45
CA VAL A 45 -8.31 -21.14 8.69
C VAL A 45 -7.20 -20.31 8.04
N VAL A 46 -7.39 -19.94 6.77
CA VAL A 46 -6.43 -19.11 6.02
C VAL A 46 -6.35 -17.72 6.63
N SER A 47 -7.51 -17.15 6.96
CA SER A 47 -7.61 -15.83 7.57
C SER A 47 -6.86 -15.77 8.90
N VAL A 48 -7.12 -16.69 9.83
CA VAL A 48 -6.51 -16.72 11.16
C VAL A 48 -5.00 -16.96 11.05
N ALA A 49 -4.56 -17.90 10.21
CA ALA A 49 -3.14 -18.17 10.03
C ALA A 49 -2.36 -16.92 9.56
N LEU A 50 -2.89 -16.21 8.57
CA LEU A 50 -2.29 -14.97 8.06
C LEU A 50 -2.39 -13.80 9.05
N ALA A 51 -3.48 -13.71 9.82
CA ALA A 51 -3.64 -12.70 10.87
C ALA A 51 -2.59 -12.88 11.97
N VAL A 52 -2.40 -14.11 12.47
CA VAL A 52 -1.41 -14.44 13.49
C VAL A 52 -0.01 -14.16 12.96
N LEU A 53 0.29 -14.56 11.73
CA LEU A 53 1.58 -14.27 11.10
C LEU A 53 1.85 -12.76 11.02
N ALA A 54 0.88 -11.97 10.56
CA ALA A 54 1.01 -10.52 10.46
C ALA A 54 1.21 -9.88 11.86
N LEU A 55 0.42 -10.32 12.84
CA LEU A 55 0.47 -9.84 14.22
C LEU A 55 1.83 -10.10 14.87
N VAL A 56 2.41 -11.29 14.68
CA VAL A 56 3.73 -11.66 15.23
C VAL A 56 4.87 -11.03 14.44
N ALA A 57 4.74 -10.95 13.11
CA ALA A 57 5.79 -10.40 12.25
C ALA A 57 5.99 -8.89 12.48
N LEU A 58 4.94 -8.12 12.79
CA LEU A 58 5.06 -6.68 13.02
C LEU A 58 6.09 -6.31 14.10
N PRO A 59 5.99 -6.76 15.37
CA PRO A 59 6.95 -6.39 16.41
C PRO A 59 8.37 -6.89 16.10
N VAL A 60 8.51 -8.06 15.48
CA VAL A 60 9.82 -8.59 15.04
C VAL A 60 10.45 -7.66 14.01
N LEU A 61 9.69 -7.23 13.00
CA LEU A 61 10.17 -6.32 11.97
C LEU A 61 10.41 -4.91 12.50
N MET A 62 9.61 -4.43 13.46
CA MET A 62 9.86 -3.18 14.16
C MET A 62 11.20 -3.21 14.90
N TYR A 63 11.47 -4.28 15.65
CA TYR A 63 12.75 -4.46 16.34
C TYR A 63 13.92 -4.49 15.34
N LEU A 64 13.80 -5.26 14.26
CA LEU A 64 14.85 -5.35 13.23
C LEU A 64 15.07 -4.01 12.49
N ALA A 65 14.00 -3.27 12.20
CA ALA A 65 14.09 -1.96 11.56
C ALA A 65 14.72 -0.93 12.51
N ALA A 66 14.36 -0.94 13.79
CA ALA A 66 14.96 -0.06 14.81
C ALA A 66 16.44 -0.38 15.02
N ALA A 67 16.80 -1.66 15.15
CA ALA A 67 18.19 -2.11 15.30
C ALA A 67 19.07 -1.75 14.09
N ARG A 68 18.47 -1.54 12.91
CA ARG A 68 19.17 -1.19 11.67
C ARG A 68 18.79 0.18 11.13
N TRP A 69 18.28 1.07 11.99
CA TRP A 69 17.82 2.40 11.60
C TRP A 69 18.91 3.22 10.88
N SER A 70 20.17 3.09 11.32
CA SER A 70 21.33 3.75 10.69
C SER A 70 21.61 3.33 9.26
N THR A 71 21.01 2.22 8.79
CA THR A 71 21.16 1.75 7.41
C THR A 71 20.17 2.39 6.44
N PHE A 72 19.13 3.07 6.95
CA PHE A 72 18.13 3.76 6.15
C PHE A 72 18.59 5.17 5.80
N ASP A 73 18.68 5.45 4.52
CA ASP A 73 19.00 6.79 4.02
C ASP A 73 17.74 7.66 3.95
N MET A 74 17.49 8.45 5.00
CA MET A 74 16.39 9.43 5.03
C MET A 74 16.62 10.63 4.08
N GLY A 75 17.79 10.67 3.42
CA GLY A 75 18.10 11.51 2.26
C GLY A 75 17.29 11.13 1.03
N ASP A 76 17.05 9.83 0.86
CA ASP A 76 16.38 9.25 -0.27
C ASP A 76 14.86 9.18 -0.06
N ILE A 77 14.11 9.75 -1.01
CA ILE A 77 12.64 9.78 -0.96
C ILE A 77 12.05 8.37 -1.07
N ASP A 78 12.67 7.47 -1.83
CA ASP A 78 12.15 6.11 -2.02
C ASP A 78 12.25 5.30 -0.72
N THR A 79 13.31 5.53 0.06
CA THR A 79 13.45 4.96 1.41
C THR A 79 12.34 5.45 2.34
N VAL A 80 12.06 6.75 2.36
CA VAL A 80 10.99 7.34 3.19
C VAL A 80 9.61 6.83 2.74
N MET A 81 9.37 6.76 1.43
CA MET A 81 8.12 6.22 0.87
C MET A 81 7.92 4.75 1.23
N ALA A 82 8.98 3.93 1.14
CA ALA A 82 8.92 2.54 1.52
C ALA A 82 8.59 2.33 3.02
N LEU A 83 9.01 3.23 3.90
CA LEU A 83 8.66 3.16 5.33
C LEU A 83 7.17 3.38 5.60
N TYR A 84 6.39 3.97 4.70
CA TYR A 84 4.93 4.03 4.85
C TYR A 84 4.26 2.66 4.86
N THR A 85 4.96 1.60 4.41
CA THR A 85 4.49 0.22 4.61
C THR A 85 4.29 -0.13 6.09
N TYR A 86 5.00 0.53 7.00
CA TYR A 86 4.77 0.40 8.44
C TYR A 86 3.40 0.96 8.84
N VAL A 87 3.09 2.17 8.43
CA VAL A 87 1.80 2.82 8.72
C VAL A 87 0.66 1.98 8.15
N ALA A 88 0.78 1.56 6.89
CA ALA A 88 -0.20 0.70 6.25
C ALA A 88 -0.35 -0.66 6.95
N ALA A 89 0.75 -1.28 7.41
CA ALA A 89 0.70 -2.53 8.17
C ALA A 89 -0.07 -2.37 9.49
N CYS A 90 0.17 -1.28 10.23
CA CYS A 90 -0.58 -0.98 11.45
C CYS A 90 -2.08 -0.76 11.13
N SER A 91 -2.41 0.02 10.10
CA SER A 91 -3.81 0.26 9.72
C SER A 91 -4.55 -1.02 9.29
N VAL A 92 -3.90 -1.90 8.54
CA VAL A 92 -4.48 -3.19 8.12
C VAL A 92 -4.71 -4.09 9.33
N LEU A 93 -3.80 -4.11 10.31
CA LEU A 93 -4.02 -4.88 11.55
C LEU A 93 -5.17 -4.29 12.38
N THR A 94 -5.29 -2.96 12.47
CA THR A 94 -6.47 -2.33 13.09
C THR A 94 -7.76 -2.78 12.41
N ALA A 95 -7.82 -2.73 11.07
CA ALA A 95 -8.99 -3.17 10.32
C ALA A 95 -9.29 -4.66 10.55
N ARG A 96 -8.27 -5.52 10.51
CA ARG A 96 -8.44 -6.96 10.72
C ARG A 96 -9.00 -7.30 12.10
N PHE A 97 -8.61 -6.53 13.11
CA PHE A 97 -9.03 -6.71 14.51
C PHE A 97 -10.01 -5.63 14.97
N ALA A 98 -10.79 -5.02 14.06
CA ALA A 98 -11.71 -3.93 14.37
C ALA A 98 -12.79 -4.32 15.40
N GLY A 99 -13.16 -5.61 15.47
CA GLY A 99 -14.05 -6.14 16.51
C GLY A 99 -13.46 -6.16 17.93
N TYR A 100 -12.16 -5.86 18.08
CA TYR A 100 -11.48 -5.82 19.36
C TYR A 100 -10.95 -4.40 19.64
N PRO A 101 -11.46 -3.71 20.67
CA PRO A 101 -11.08 -2.31 20.95
C PRO A 101 -9.57 -2.09 21.14
N TRP A 102 -8.84 -3.10 21.66
CA TRP A 102 -7.40 -3.01 21.89
C TRP A 102 -6.61 -2.74 20.59
N SER A 103 -7.12 -3.17 19.43
CA SER A 103 -6.42 -3.01 18.16
C SER A 103 -6.22 -1.54 17.79
N VAL A 104 -7.25 -0.72 18.00
CA VAL A 104 -7.21 0.73 17.79
C VAL A 104 -6.23 1.39 18.75
N TRP A 105 -6.24 1.01 20.03
CA TRP A 105 -5.37 1.57 21.06
C TRP A 105 -3.89 1.22 20.86
N VAL A 106 -3.59 0.05 20.27
CA VAL A 106 -2.22 -0.38 20.01
C VAL A 106 -1.74 0.12 18.65
N PHE A 107 -2.43 -0.24 17.57
CA PHE A 107 -1.96 0.03 16.21
C PHE A 107 -2.28 1.45 15.74
N GLY A 108 -3.31 2.09 16.29
CA GLY A 108 -3.68 3.45 15.90
C GLY A 108 -2.60 4.49 16.21
N PRO A 109 -2.13 4.60 17.47
CA PRO A 109 -1.01 5.49 17.80
C PRO A 109 0.28 5.15 17.04
N LEU A 110 0.54 3.87 16.77
CA LEU A 110 1.70 3.43 15.98
C LEU A 110 1.60 3.92 14.51
N ALA A 111 0.44 3.75 13.87
CA ALA A 111 0.17 4.25 12.53
C ALA A 111 0.29 5.78 12.47
N LEU A 112 -0.36 6.48 13.40
CA LEU A 112 -0.39 7.94 13.45
C LEU A 112 0.99 8.53 13.69
N SER A 113 1.75 7.99 14.64
CA SER A 113 3.13 8.44 14.91
C SER A 113 4.06 8.21 13.72
N GLY A 114 3.95 7.05 13.05
CA GLY A 114 4.70 6.77 11.82
C GLY A 114 4.38 7.76 10.71
N TRP A 115 3.10 8.06 10.50
CA TRP A 115 2.67 9.02 9.49
C TRP A 115 3.14 10.45 9.81
N LEU A 116 2.98 10.90 11.06
CA LEU A 116 3.41 12.22 11.51
C LEU A 116 4.94 12.40 11.43
N ALA A 117 5.71 11.34 11.62
CA ALA A 117 7.17 11.38 11.46
C ALA A 117 7.59 11.45 9.98
N LEU A 118 6.92 10.69 9.09
CA LEU A 118 7.31 10.57 7.68
C LEU A 118 6.75 11.71 6.80
N ALA A 119 5.53 12.20 7.07
CA ALA A 119 4.85 13.17 6.20
C ALA A 119 5.63 14.49 6.04
N PRO A 120 6.17 15.12 7.10
CA PRO A 120 6.97 16.33 6.96
C PRO A 120 8.24 16.10 6.14
N ILE A 121 8.84 14.90 6.24
CA ILE A 121 10.04 14.54 5.48
C ILE A 121 9.68 14.44 3.99
N VAL A 122 8.61 13.71 3.64
CA VAL A 122 8.13 13.60 2.26
C VAL A 122 7.83 14.97 1.66
N VAL A 123 7.05 15.81 2.36
CA VAL A 123 6.70 17.15 1.86
C VAL A 123 7.94 18.00 1.63
N ARG A 124 8.92 17.98 2.54
CA ARG A 124 10.18 18.72 2.37
C ARG A 124 11.00 18.18 1.19
N ARG A 125 11.05 16.87 0.99
CA ARG A 125 11.81 16.24 -0.11
C ARG A 125 11.16 16.50 -1.47
N MET A 126 9.84 16.36 -1.57
CA MET A 126 9.07 16.68 -2.77
C MET A 126 9.24 18.15 -3.18
N LYS A 127 9.16 19.07 -2.20
CA LYS A 127 9.41 20.50 -2.46
C LYS A 127 10.83 20.76 -2.98
N ARG A 128 11.85 20.06 -2.47
CA ARG A 128 13.24 20.20 -2.93
C ARG A 128 13.49 19.62 -4.33
N LEU A 129 12.76 18.56 -4.71
CA LEU A 129 12.84 17.97 -6.05
C LEU A 129 12.27 18.90 -7.12
N GLY A 130 11.26 19.71 -6.78
CA GLY A 130 10.51 20.50 -7.74
C GLY A 130 9.63 19.63 -8.64
N LEU A 131 8.77 20.26 -9.44
CA LEU A 131 7.78 19.54 -10.25
C LEU A 131 8.41 18.59 -11.28
N THR A 132 9.45 19.06 -11.98
CA THR A 132 10.18 18.27 -12.98
C THR A 132 10.94 17.11 -12.33
N GLY A 133 11.65 17.36 -11.23
CA GLY A 133 12.36 16.31 -10.49
C GLY A 133 11.42 15.27 -9.86
N MET A 134 10.21 15.67 -9.46
CA MET A 134 9.17 14.74 -9.03
C MET A 134 8.68 13.87 -10.19
N ARG A 135 8.41 14.46 -11.37
CA ARG A 135 7.97 13.70 -12.56
C ARG A 135 9.00 12.64 -12.95
N ASP A 136 10.26 13.02 -13.08
CA ASP A 136 11.30 12.12 -13.62
C ASP A 136 11.62 10.96 -12.65
N ARG A 137 11.28 11.10 -11.36
CA ARG A 137 11.43 10.05 -10.34
C ARG A 137 10.13 9.38 -9.92
N ALA A 138 8.98 9.82 -10.45
CA ALA A 138 7.67 9.30 -10.09
C ALA A 138 7.60 7.80 -10.35
N ARG A 139 7.15 7.05 -9.34
CA ARG A 139 7.05 5.60 -9.35
C ARG A 139 5.88 5.15 -8.48
N GLY A 140 5.34 3.96 -8.75
CA GLY A 140 4.19 3.43 -8.00
C GLY A 140 4.44 3.29 -6.50
N LEU A 141 5.71 3.14 -6.06
CA LEU A 141 6.08 3.14 -4.64
C LEU A 141 5.61 4.39 -3.88
N TRP A 142 5.53 5.55 -4.53
CA TRP A 142 5.15 6.80 -3.87
C TRP A 142 3.67 6.83 -3.47
N GLU A 143 2.84 5.95 -4.04
CA GLU A 143 1.44 5.78 -3.64
C GLU A 143 1.27 5.21 -2.24
N LEU A 144 2.34 4.67 -1.64
CA LEU A 144 2.31 4.28 -0.23
C LEU A 144 1.95 5.45 0.70
N ALA A 145 2.24 6.69 0.30
CA ALA A 145 1.80 7.88 1.03
C ALA A 145 0.26 8.00 1.03
N SER A 146 -0.40 7.77 -0.12
CA SER A 146 -1.86 7.74 -0.19
C SER A 146 -2.42 6.55 0.58
N VAL A 147 -1.88 5.35 0.34
CA VAL A 147 -2.30 4.09 1.01
C VAL A 147 -2.26 4.23 2.53
N ALA A 148 -1.16 4.73 3.08
CA ALA A 148 -1.03 4.92 4.52
C ALA A 148 -2.01 5.98 5.05
N THR A 149 -2.31 7.01 4.27
CA THR A 149 -3.27 8.05 4.66
C THR A 149 -4.70 7.52 4.63
N SER A 150 -5.09 6.73 3.62
CA SER A 150 -6.36 5.98 3.63
C SER A 150 -6.44 5.00 4.80
N GLY A 151 -5.33 4.33 5.12
CA GLY A 151 -5.22 3.48 6.30
C GLY A 151 -5.47 4.24 7.61
N LEU A 152 -4.99 5.48 7.73
CA LEU A 152 -5.34 6.33 8.89
C LEU A 152 -6.82 6.66 8.94
N ALA A 153 -7.47 6.89 7.80
CA ALA A 153 -8.91 7.11 7.77
C ALA A 153 -9.67 5.92 8.40
N VAL A 154 -9.32 4.70 7.99
CA VAL A 154 -9.87 3.45 8.56
C VAL A 154 -9.60 3.35 10.07
N VAL A 155 -8.36 3.62 10.50
CA VAL A 155 -7.98 3.59 11.93
C VAL A 155 -8.80 4.59 12.76
N THR A 156 -8.91 5.83 12.29
CA THR A 156 -9.64 6.87 13.03
C THR A 156 -11.13 6.59 13.08
N LEU A 157 -11.70 6.00 12.03
CA LEU A 157 -13.09 5.59 12.04
C LEU A 157 -13.35 4.41 12.96
N ALA A 158 -12.45 3.41 12.98
CA ALA A 158 -12.50 2.31 13.94
C ALA A 158 -12.42 2.80 15.39
N GLY A 159 -11.75 3.94 15.63
CA GLY A 159 -11.76 4.65 16.92
C GLY A 159 -12.99 5.53 17.18
N GLY A 160 -13.98 5.54 16.28
CA GLY A 160 -15.22 6.31 16.40
C GLY A 160 -15.10 7.79 16.04
N ILE A 161 -14.02 8.22 15.36
CA ILE A 161 -13.75 9.63 15.08
C ILE A 161 -13.94 9.96 13.59
N LEU A 162 -15.20 10.13 13.19
CA LEU A 162 -15.61 10.38 11.81
C LEU A 162 -14.94 11.60 11.17
N PHE A 163 -14.80 12.71 11.91
CA PHE A 163 -14.21 13.94 11.37
C PHE A 163 -12.79 13.70 10.83
N TRP A 164 -11.93 13.06 11.62
CA TRP A 164 -10.55 12.77 11.20
C TRP A 164 -10.51 11.70 10.11
N ALA A 165 -11.41 10.72 10.15
CA ALA A 165 -11.53 9.73 9.08
C ALA A 165 -11.81 10.40 7.73
N PHE A 166 -12.77 11.31 7.70
CA PHE A 166 -13.12 12.08 6.51
C PHE A 166 -11.95 12.95 6.01
N VAL A 167 -11.27 13.66 6.92
CA VAL A 167 -10.10 14.50 6.58
C VAL A 167 -8.97 13.66 5.98
N PHE A 168 -8.62 12.53 6.59
CA PHE A 168 -7.58 11.64 6.07
C PHE A 168 -7.98 11.01 4.74
N TRP A 169 -9.25 10.65 4.56
CA TRP A 169 -9.74 10.09 3.31
C TRP A 169 -9.64 11.09 2.15
N VAL A 170 -10.11 12.34 2.34
CA VAL A 170 -9.97 13.41 1.34
C VAL A 170 -8.50 13.70 1.04
N LEU A 171 -7.65 13.76 2.07
CA LEU A 171 -6.22 13.95 1.90
C LEU A 171 -5.59 12.81 1.08
N ALA A 172 -5.98 11.57 1.35
CA ALA A 172 -5.48 10.40 0.63
C ALA A 172 -5.88 10.43 -0.86
N LEU A 173 -7.11 10.86 -1.18
CA LEU A 173 -7.57 11.05 -2.56
C LEU A 173 -6.77 12.14 -3.28
N CYS A 174 -6.50 13.27 -2.63
CA CYS A 174 -5.66 14.33 -3.18
C CYS A 174 -4.23 13.84 -3.48
N VAL A 175 -3.64 13.09 -2.53
CA VAL A 175 -2.30 12.51 -2.71
C VAL A 175 -2.31 11.48 -3.83
N TYR A 176 -3.34 10.63 -3.90
CA TYR A 176 -3.50 9.62 -4.96
C TYR A 176 -3.52 10.27 -6.35
N VAL A 177 -4.39 11.26 -6.55
CA VAL A 177 -4.52 11.97 -7.82
C VAL A 177 -3.20 12.64 -8.20
N MET A 178 -2.51 13.28 -7.25
CA MET A 178 -1.22 13.91 -7.48
C MET A 178 -0.15 12.91 -7.94
N ILE A 179 0.05 11.80 -7.20
CA ILE A 179 1.10 10.82 -7.50
C ILE A 179 0.78 10.05 -8.79
N THR A 180 -0.47 9.60 -8.96
CA THR A 180 -0.92 8.91 -10.18
C THR A 180 -0.75 9.82 -11.41
N SER A 181 -1.04 11.12 -11.29
CA SER A 181 -0.83 12.07 -12.39
C SER A 181 0.65 12.24 -12.74
N LEU A 182 1.54 12.28 -11.74
CA LEU A 182 2.99 12.34 -11.98
C LEU A 182 3.51 11.07 -12.68
N VAL A 183 3.05 9.89 -12.25
CA VAL A 183 3.43 8.61 -12.87
C VAL A 183 2.90 8.53 -14.30
N ALA A 184 1.64 8.91 -14.52
CA ALA A 184 1.03 8.95 -15.85
C ALA A 184 1.79 9.93 -16.77
N TRP A 185 2.09 11.14 -16.28
CA TRP A 185 2.86 12.12 -17.04
C TRP A 185 4.24 11.58 -17.44
N ARG A 186 4.96 10.95 -16.51
CA ARG A 186 6.24 10.29 -16.82
C ARG A 186 6.08 9.22 -17.90
N ALA A 187 5.07 8.35 -17.78
CA ALA A 187 4.82 7.29 -18.75
C ALA A 187 4.46 7.82 -20.15
N PHE A 188 3.79 8.98 -20.24
CA PHE A 188 3.50 9.63 -21.51
C PHE A 188 4.77 10.16 -22.19
N VAL A 189 5.69 10.75 -21.42
CA VAL A 189 6.91 11.38 -21.94
C VAL A 189 8.02 10.36 -22.22
N GLU A 190 8.11 9.28 -21.45
CA GLU A 190 9.16 8.26 -21.58
C GLU A 190 8.58 6.91 -22.04
N PRO A 191 8.54 6.61 -23.36
CA PRO A 191 8.02 5.34 -23.87
C PRO A 191 8.72 4.09 -23.33
N ALA A 192 9.97 4.21 -22.89
CA ALA A 192 10.73 3.11 -22.29
C ALA A 192 10.09 2.61 -20.97
N VAL A 193 9.47 3.51 -20.20
CA VAL A 193 8.78 3.18 -18.94
C VAL A 193 7.52 2.33 -19.20
N ARG A 194 6.88 2.52 -20.36
CA ARG A 194 5.69 1.72 -20.75
C ARG A 194 6.00 0.25 -21.05
N ARG A 195 7.24 -0.08 -21.44
CA ARG A 195 7.62 -1.46 -21.82
C ARG A 195 8.06 -2.33 -20.64
N ASN A 196 8.61 -1.72 -19.60
CA ASN A 196 9.08 -2.42 -18.40
C ASN A 196 8.41 -1.81 -17.17
N VAL A 197 7.15 -2.16 -16.94
CA VAL A 197 6.39 -1.71 -15.77
C VAL A 197 6.97 -2.39 -14.51
N PRO A 198 7.54 -1.64 -13.56
CA PRO A 198 8.03 -2.20 -12.31
C PRO A 198 6.90 -2.68 -11.41
N SER A 199 7.22 -3.63 -10.52
CA SER A 199 6.29 -4.31 -9.61
C SER A 199 5.56 -3.37 -8.65
N ASP A 200 6.11 -2.18 -8.42
CA ASP A 200 5.52 -1.17 -7.57
C ASP A 200 4.33 -0.43 -8.21
N HIS A 201 4.11 -0.57 -9.52
CA HIS A 201 2.95 0.01 -10.19
C HIS A 201 1.63 -0.64 -9.76
N TRP A 202 1.68 -1.87 -9.25
CA TRP A 202 0.52 -2.49 -8.61
C TRP A 202 0.00 -1.65 -7.44
N ILE A 203 0.86 -0.90 -6.76
CA ILE A 203 0.49 -0.05 -5.61
C ILE A 203 -0.45 1.08 -6.03
N LEU A 204 -0.41 1.56 -7.29
CA LEU A 204 -1.40 2.54 -7.80
C LEU A 204 -2.81 1.97 -7.69
N MET A 205 -3.02 0.77 -8.21
CA MET A 205 -4.31 0.10 -8.10
C MET A 205 -4.70 -0.14 -6.62
N GLY A 206 -3.73 -0.54 -5.78
CA GLY A 206 -3.95 -0.74 -4.34
C GLY A 206 -4.34 0.54 -3.59
N GLY A 207 -3.79 1.70 -3.99
CA GLY A 207 -4.11 3.02 -3.43
C GLY A 207 -5.56 3.43 -3.68
N ALA A 208 -6.05 3.25 -4.91
CA ALA A 208 -7.46 3.45 -5.22
C ALA A 208 -8.36 2.47 -4.45
N ALA A 209 -7.98 1.20 -4.36
CA ALA A 209 -8.76 0.18 -3.67
C ALA A 209 -8.87 0.42 -2.15
N ILE A 210 -7.80 0.82 -1.46
CA ILE A 210 -7.90 1.16 -0.02
C ILE A 210 -8.69 2.46 0.19
N ALA A 211 -8.63 3.41 -0.75
CA ALA A 211 -9.50 4.60 -0.70
C ALA A 211 -10.98 4.22 -0.86
N THR A 212 -11.30 3.19 -1.66
CA THR A 212 -12.65 2.61 -1.72
C THR A 212 -13.08 2.03 -0.37
N VAL A 213 -12.25 1.17 0.25
CA VAL A 213 -12.56 0.59 1.57
C VAL A 213 -12.78 1.66 2.63
N ALA A 214 -11.89 2.67 2.68
CA ALA A 214 -12.05 3.78 3.61
C ALA A 214 -13.34 4.59 3.36
N GLY A 215 -13.72 4.79 2.09
CA GLY A 215 -14.94 5.48 1.71
C GLY A 215 -16.21 4.71 2.08
N GLU A 216 -16.22 3.40 1.87
CA GLU A 216 -17.33 2.52 2.29
C GLU A 216 -17.49 2.53 3.81
N HIS A 217 -16.40 2.42 4.57
CA HIS A 217 -16.43 2.51 6.02
C HIS A 217 -17.04 3.85 6.48
N ILE A 218 -16.59 4.97 5.90
CA ILE A 218 -17.17 6.31 6.19
C ILE A 218 -18.66 6.33 5.85
N HIS A 219 -19.04 5.83 4.67
CA HIS A 219 -20.43 5.80 4.22
C HIS A 219 -21.34 5.05 5.20
N SER A 220 -20.91 3.87 5.67
CA SER A 220 -21.66 3.03 6.61
C SER A 220 -21.98 3.72 7.94
N THR A 221 -21.21 4.75 8.30
CA THR A 221 -21.39 5.53 9.54
C THR A 221 -22.17 6.83 9.35
N LEU A 222 -22.47 7.21 8.11
CA LEU A 222 -23.19 8.44 7.79
C LEU A 222 -24.70 8.17 7.71
N ASP A 223 -25.48 9.12 8.23
CA ASP A 223 -26.93 9.12 8.01
C ASP A 223 -27.26 9.39 6.53
N PRO A 224 -28.37 8.82 6.00
CA PRO A 224 -28.80 9.05 4.63
C PRO A 224 -28.92 10.55 4.31
N GLY A 225 -28.18 11.00 3.30
CA GLY A 225 -28.18 12.40 2.90
C GLY A 225 -27.22 12.70 1.75
N PRO A 226 -27.10 13.97 1.34
CA PRO A 226 -26.26 14.37 0.21
C PRO A 226 -24.78 14.03 0.40
N ILE A 227 -24.28 14.12 1.63
CA ILE A 227 -22.88 13.79 1.96
C ILE A 227 -22.66 12.28 1.83
N ALA A 228 -23.55 11.46 2.37
CA ALA A 228 -23.47 10.01 2.22
C ALA A 228 -23.48 9.62 0.73
N HIS A 229 -24.40 10.18 -0.05
CA HIS A 229 -24.45 9.93 -1.49
C HIS A 229 -23.14 10.33 -2.21
N ALA A 230 -22.57 11.49 -1.88
CA ALA A 230 -21.29 11.92 -2.44
C ALA A 230 -20.14 10.96 -2.08
N VAL A 231 -20.09 10.50 -0.82
CA VAL A 231 -19.09 9.52 -0.37
C VAL A 231 -19.25 8.20 -1.13
N LEU A 232 -20.48 7.72 -1.30
CA LEU A 232 -20.74 6.49 -2.07
C LEU A 232 -20.32 6.63 -3.53
N VAL A 233 -20.66 7.75 -4.19
CA VAL A 233 -20.26 8.01 -5.58
C VAL A 233 -18.74 8.01 -5.71
N VAL A 234 -18.03 8.73 -4.84
CA VAL A 234 -16.57 8.76 -4.85
C VAL A 234 -15.99 7.38 -4.56
N THR A 235 -16.58 6.62 -3.64
CA THR A 235 -16.20 5.24 -3.33
C THR A 235 -16.30 4.34 -4.57
N VAL A 236 -17.43 4.36 -5.28
CA VAL A 236 -17.61 3.61 -6.54
C VAL A 236 -16.64 4.07 -7.61
N VAL A 237 -16.39 5.38 -7.73
CA VAL A 237 -15.41 5.94 -8.69
C VAL A 237 -14.01 5.43 -8.39
N THR A 238 -13.59 5.41 -7.13
CA THR A 238 -12.26 4.88 -6.76
C THR A 238 -12.11 3.39 -7.10
N LEU A 239 -13.16 2.58 -6.91
CA LEU A 239 -13.16 1.18 -7.35
C LEU A 239 -13.06 1.07 -8.87
N GLY A 240 -13.79 1.92 -9.60
CA GLY A 240 -13.71 2.00 -11.06
C GLY A 240 -12.29 2.35 -11.53
N VAL A 241 -11.65 3.33 -10.89
CA VAL A 241 -10.25 3.70 -11.15
C VAL A 241 -9.31 2.53 -10.88
N ALA A 242 -9.45 1.83 -9.75
CA ALA A 242 -8.67 0.63 -9.45
C ALA A 242 -8.85 -0.45 -10.54
N THR A 243 -10.09 -0.63 -11.02
CA THR A 243 -10.43 -1.59 -12.06
C THR A 243 -9.79 -1.24 -13.41
N VAL A 244 -9.79 0.03 -13.80
CA VAL A 244 -9.14 0.46 -15.06
C VAL A 244 -7.63 0.21 -15.02
N GLN A 245 -7.00 0.39 -13.85
CA GLN A 245 -5.56 0.14 -13.67
C GLN A 245 -5.18 -1.34 -13.80
N LEU A 246 -6.13 -2.28 -13.66
CA LEU A 246 -5.85 -3.71 -13.87
C LEU A 246 -5.44 -4.05 -15.30
N VAL A 247 -6.02 -3.39 -16.30
CA VAL A 247 -5.75 -3.70 -17.72
C VAL A 247 -4.27 -3.55 -18.09
N PRO A 248 -3.62 -2.38 -17.88
CA PRO A 248 -2.20 -2.25 -18.20
C PRO A 248 -1.32 -3.16 -17.33
N LEU A 249 -1.70 -3.40 -16.07
CA LEU A 249 -0.97 -4.28 -15.15
C LEU A 249 -1.05 -5.75 -15.56
N ALA A 250 -2.19 -6.23 -16.06
CA ALA A 250 -2.36 -7.58 -16.56
C ALA A 250 -1.50 -7.85 -17.81
N ILE A 251 -1.41 -6.87 -18.71
CA ILE A 251 -0.65 -6.99 -19.96
C ILE A 251 0.86 -6.99 -19.68
N THR A 252 1.34 -6.12 -18.79
CA THR A 252 2.79 -5.82 -18.64
C THR A 252 3.41 -6.32 -17.33
N GLY A 253 2.61 -6.51 -16.29
CA GLY A 253 3.06 -6.71 -14.90
C GLY A 253 2.96 -8.14 -14.37
N TRP A 254 2.40 -9.08 -15.13
CA TRP A 254 2.16 -10.47 -14.67
C TRP A 254 3.45 -11.20 -14.24
N ARG A 255 4.58 -10.87 -14.86
CA ARG A 255 5.89 -11.49 -14.57
C ARG A 255 6.45 -11.12 -13.19
N GLN A 256 5.90 -10.10 -12.55
CA GLN A 256 6.42 -9.53 -11.30
C GLN A 256 5.44 -9.68 -10.12
N LEU A 257 4.50 -10.64 -10.22
CA LEU A 257 3.53 -10.96 -9.17
C LEU A 257 4.16 -11.64 -7.93
N ASN A 258 5.39 -12.12 -8.04
CA ASN A 258 6.09 -12.87 -6.98
C ASN A 258 6.85 -11.97 -5.98
N ASP A 259 6.39 -10.74 -5.81
CA ASP A 259 6.99 -9.76 -4.91
C ASP A 259 5.93 -9.09 -4.02
N TRP A 260 6.29 -8.81 -2.77
CA TRP A 260 5.37 -8.26 -1.75
C TRP A 260 4.56 -7.03 -2.19
N PRO A 261 5.13 -6.05 -2.92
CA PRO A 261 4.37 -4.92 -3.46
C PRO A 261 3.18 -5.29 -4.36
N ALA A 262 3.17 -6.47 -5.00
CA ALA A 262 2.07 -6.92 -5.84
C ALA A 262 0.97 -7.65 -5.05
N VAL A 263 1.32 -8.31 -3.94
CA VAL A 263 0.36 -9.08 -3.11
C VAL A 263 -0.66 -8.17 -2.43
N PHE A 264 -0.21 -7.02 -1.89
CA PHE A 264 -1.10 -6.10 -1.19
C PHE A 264 -2.23 -5.56 -2.08
N PRO A 265 -1.96 -4.99 -3.27
CA PRO A 265 -3.00 -4.47 -4.16
C PRO A 265 -4.05 -5.51 -4.56
N LEU A 266 -3.63 -6.75 -4.80
CA LEU A 266 -4.55 -7.85 -5.16
C LEU A 266 -5.51 -8.17 -4.01
N GLY A 267 -4.98 -8.32 -2.79
CA GLY A 267 -5.83 -8.52 -1.61
C GLY A 267 -6.71 -7.31 -1.31
N MET A 268 -6.19 -6.10 -1.50
CA MET A 268 -6.94 -4.87 -1.26
C MET A 268 -8.08 -4.69 -2.25
N TYR A 269 -7.89 -5.03 -3.52
CA TYR A 269 -8.96 -4.98 -4.52
C TYR A 269 -10.03 -6.05 -4.29
N SER A 270 -9.64 -7.22 -3.76
CA SER A 270 -10.59 -8.22 -3.28
C SER A 270 -11.47 -7.65 -2.18
N ALA A 271 -10.86 -7.10 -1.11
CA ALA A 271 -11.59 -6.48 0.00
C ALA A 271 -12.47 -5.30 -0.46
N ALA A 272 -11.94 -4.41 -1.32
CA ALA A 272 -12.69 -3.28 -1.86
C ALA A 272 -13.90 -3.71 -2.71
N SER A 273 -13.74 -4.74 -3.54
CA SER A 273 -14.84 -5.28 -4.33
C SER A 273 -15.92 -5.89 -3.44
N PHE A 274 -15.53 -6.59 -2.37
CA PHE A 274 -16.48 -7.14 -1.41
C PHE A 274 -17.23 -6.04 -0.65
N ALA A 275 -16.52 -5.04 -0.13
CA ALA A 275 -17.11 -3.90 0.57
C ALA A 275 -18.16 -3.19 -0.29
N VAL A 276 -17.84 -2.87 -1.55
CA VAL A 276 -18.81 -2.25 -2.47
C VAL A 276 -19.96 -3.20 -2.82
N ALA A 277 -19.71 -4.51 -2.91
CA ALA A 277 -20.77 -5.50 -3.15
C ALA A 277 -21.81 -5.50 -2.02
N VAL A 278 -21.36 -5.45 -0.76
CA VAL A 278 -22.21 -5.38 0.43
C VAL A 278 -23.01 -4.08 0.42
N GLU A 279 -22.36 -2.96 0.13
CA GLU A 279 -22.98 -1.63 0.16
C GLU A 279 -24.03 -1.42 -0.96
N THR A 280 -23.74 -1.90 -2.16
CA THR A 280 -24.58 -1.65 -3.36
C THR A 280 -25.53 -2.80 -3.70
N GLY A 281 -25.33 -3.98 -3.11
CA GLY A 281 -26.03 -5.22 -3.48
C GLY A 281 -25.60 -5.79 -4.85
N TRP A 282 -24.50 -5.32 -5.46
CA TRP A 282 -24.01 -5.81 -6.74
C TRP A 282 -23.28 -7.15 -6.58
N HIS A 283 -24.03 -8.24 -6.60
CA HIS A 283 -23.54 -9.61 -6.36
C HIS A 283 -22.38 -10.02 -7.29
N ALA A 284 -22.29 -9.47 -8.51
CA ALA A 284 -21.18 -9.73 -9.41
C ALA A 284 -19.81 -9.37 -8.79
N LEU A 285 -19.76 -8.35 -7.93
CA LEU A 285 -18.53 -7.92 -7.25
C LEU A 285 -18.04 -8.93 -6.20
N VAL A 286 -18.93 -9.77 -5.65
CA VAL A 286 -18.53 -10.87 -4.76
C VAL A 286 -17.67 -11.88 -5.52
N ILE A 287 -18.06 -12.22 -6.76
CA ILE A 287 -17.29 -13.13 -7.63
C ILE A 287 -15.93 -12.51 -7.95
N VAL A 288 -15.90 -11.22 -8.32
CA VAL A 288 -14.64 -10.50 -8.57
C VAL A 288 -13.75 -10.54 -7.33
N SER A 289 -14.32 -10.25 -6.16
CA SER A 289 -13.61 -10.31 -4.89
C SER A 289 -12.99 -11.69 -4.64
N GLN A 290 -13.76 -12.77 -4.85
CA GLN A 290 -13.31 -14.14 -4.63
C GLN A 290 -12.18 -14.55 -5.60
N VAL A 291 -12.27 -14.16 -6.87
CA VAL A 291 -11.22 -14.38 -7.86
C VAL A 291 -9.92 -13.69 -7.43
N PHE A 292 -10.01 -12.41 -7.03
CA PHE A 292 -8.84 -11.65 -6.60
C PHE A 292 -8.25 -12.15 -5.28
N LEU A 293 -9.06 -12.69 -4.37
CA LEU A 293 -8.58 -13.39 -3.19
C LEU A 293 -7.72 -14.60 -3.59
N GLY A 294 -8.21 -15.44 -4.50
CA GLY A 294 -7.46 -16.59 -5.01
C GLY A 294 -6.11 -16.18 -5.62
N ILE A 295 -6.11 -15.12 -6.43
CA ILE A 295 -4.88 -14.56 -7.03
C ILE A 295 -3.94 -14.04 -5.94
N ALA A 296 -4.47 -13.32 -4.94
CA ALA A 296 -3.68 -12.76 -3.84
C ALA A 296 -3.03 -13.85 -2.97
N VAL A 297 -3.76 -14.93 -2.65
CA VAL A 297 -3.23 -16.10 -1.93
C VAL A 297 -2.13 -16.78 -2.75
N ALA A 298 -2.34 -17.00 -4.05
CA ALA A 298 -1.33 -17.59 -4.92
C ALA A 298 -0.06 -16.73 -5.00
N ALA A 299 -0.20 -15.42 -5.19
CA ALA A 299 0.92 -14.47 -5.20
C ALA A 299 1.66 -14.45 -3.85
N TRP A 300 0.92 -14.50 -2.74
CA TRP A 300 1.47 -14.58 -1.39
C TRP A 300 2.32 -15.83 -1.20
N LEU A 301 1.80 -17.01 -1.58
CA LEU A 301 2.51 -18.29 -1.47
C LEU A 301 3.78 -18.32 -2.32
N LEU A 302 3.70 -17.84 -3.57
CA LEU A 302 4.86 -17.75 -4.47
C LEU A 302 5.94 -16.81 -3.92
N THR A 303 5.53 -15.65 -3.39
CA THR A 303 6.44 -14.69 -2.77
C THR A 303 7.09 -15.28 -1.52
N ALA A 304 6.33 -15.94 -0.65
CA ALA A 304 6.86 -16.61 0.54
C ALA A 304 7.86 -17.71 0.16
N ALA A 305 7.52 -18.58 -0.78
CA ALA A 305 8.37 -19.68 -1.23
C ALA A 305 9.70 -19.19 -1.85
N THR A 306 9.67 -18.13 -2.66
CA THR A 306 10.89 -17.57 -3.28
C THR A 306 11.80 -16.90 -2.27
N ARG A 307 11.26 -16.31 -1.19
CA ARG A 307 12.04 -15.65 -0.14
C ARG A 307 12.60 -16.61 0.90
N VAL A 308 11.94 -17.72 1.19
CA VAL A 308 12.49 -18.79 2.05
C VAL A 308 13.68 -19.49 1.38
N ARG A 309 13.69 -19.60 0.05
CA ARG A 309 14.78 -20.23 -0.72
C ARG A 309 16.03 -19.35 -0.89
N ARG A 310 16.06 -18.11 -0.37
CA ARG A 310 17.15 -17.13 -0.58
C ARG A 310 17.76 -16.61 0.72
#